data_AF-A0A962SGI8-F1
#
_entry.id   AF-A0A962SGI8-F1
#
_cell.length_a   1.000
_cell.length_b   1.000
_cell.length_c   1.000
_cell.angle_alpha   90.00
_cell.angle_beta   90.00
_cell.angle_gamma   90.00
#
_symmetry.space_group_name_H-M   'P 1'
#
loop_
_entity.id
_entity.type
_entity.pdbx_description
1 polymer ?
#
loop_
_entity_poly.entity_id
_entity_poly.type
_entity_poly.pdbx_seq_one_letter_code
_entity_poly.pdbx_strand_id
1 'polypeptide(L)'
;KLLLNVRSKIALSLLFSFVAAFLSAFLDALTVTAVLISVGVGFYSVYHRVASGQGSSLTAHDHADDAGVHEHHREDLEEFRAFLRSLLMHGAVGTALGGVCTLVGEPQNLLIATIADWDFFEFVRMMAPVTVPGLLAGLATCIALEMTRRFGYGARLPDAVRHVLTDYDTQEQSNRNAR
;
A
#
# COMPACT_ATOMS: atom_id res chain seq x y z
N LYS A 1 6.03 9.39 -5.89
CA LYS A 1 6.84 8.87 -7.04
C LYS A 1 6.57 7.40 -7.39
N LEU A 2 6.61 6.43 -6.46
CA LEU A 2 6.48 5.00 -6.78
C LEU A 2 5.16 4.64 -7.50
N LEU A 3 4.02 5.16 -7.04
CA LEU A 3 2.70 4.93 -7.65
C LEU A 3 2.55 5.53 -9.07
N LEU A 4 3.29 6.59 -9.38
CA LEU A 4 3.21 7.29 -10.67
C LEU A 4 4.13 6.69 -11.74
N ASN A 5 5.26 6.12 -11.32
CA ASN A 5 6.29 5.60 -12.23
C ASN A 5 6.00 4.17 -12.72
N VAL A 6 5.27 3.37 -11.94
CA VAL A 6 4.95 1.98 -12.30
C VAL A 6 3.67 1.95 -13.14
N ARG A 7 3.83 1.77 -14.46
CA ARG A 7 2.69 1.68 -15.41
C ARG A 7 1.83 0.43 -15.25
N SER A 8 2.41 -0.67 -14.77
CA SER A 8 1.68 -1.94 -14.60
C SER A 8 1.08 -2.03 -13.20
N LYS A 9 -0.25 -2.13 -13.11
CA LYS A 9 -0.98 -2.31 -11.85
C LYS A 9 -0.50 -3.54 -11.07
N ILE A 10 -0.26 -4.65 -11.78
CA ILE A 10 0.22 -5.90 -11.18
C ILE A 10 1.60 -5.70 -10.54
N ALA A 11 2.53 -5.09 -11.29
CA ALA A 11 3.86 -4.79 -10.77
C ALA A 11 3.79 -3.87 -9.54
N LEU A 12 2.85 -2.91 -9.54
CA LEU A 12 2.67 -1.99 -8.43
C LEU A 12 2.10 -2.68 -7.18
N SER A 13 1.07 -3.52 -7.32
CA SER A 13 0.51 -4.32 -6.21
C SER A 13 1.56 -5.27 -5.64
N LEU A 14 2.36 -5.92 -6.49
CA LEU A 14 3.43 -6.83 -6.04
C LEU A 14 4.58 -6.10 -5.36
N LEU A 15 5.00 -4.96 -5.90
CA LEU A 15 6.03 -4.13 -5.29
C LEU A 15 5.58 -3.65 -3.91
N PHE A 16 4.32 -3.21 -3.77
CA PHE A 16 3.76 -2.83 -2.48
C PHE A 16 3.72 -4.00 -1.50
N SER A 17 3.25 -5.17 -1.94
CA SER A 17 3.20 -6.37 -1.10
C SER A 17 4.60 -6.83 -0.67
N PHE A 18 5.56 -6.82 -1.59
CA PHE A 18 6.95 -7.21 -1.34
C PHE A 18 7.65 -6.22 -0.39
N VAL A 19 7.49 -4.90 -0.61
CA VAL A 19 8.05 -3.88 0.27
C VAL A 19 7.42 -3.97 1.66
N ALA A 20 6.11 -4.19 1.75
CA ALA A 20 5.44 -4.40 3.04
C ALA A 20 5.96 -5.65 3.75
N ALA A 21 6.13 -6.77 3.02
CA ALA A 21 6.72 -7.99 3.57
C ALA A 21 8.16 -7.78 4.05
N PHE A 22 8.98 -7.11 3.24
CA PHE A 22 10.37 -6.82 3.59
C PHE A 22 10.47 -5.89 4.80
N LEU A 23 9.67 -4.83 4.87
CA LEU A 23 9.63 -3.93 6.03
C LEU A 23 9.12 -4.65 7.28
N SER A 24 8.09 -5.48 7.14
CA SER A 24 7.52 -6.23 8.26
C SER A 24 8.44 -7.34 8.78
N ALA A 25 9.42 -7.78 7.98
CA ALA A 25 10.47 -8.67 8.46
C ALA A 25 11.40 -7.99 9.49
N PHE A 26 11.31 -6.67 9.68
CA PHE A 26 12.13 -5.92 10.65
C PHE A 26 11.32 -4.98 11.53
N LEU A 27 10.04 -4.79 11.24
CA LEU A 27 9.13 -3.90 11.95
C LEU A 27 7.86 -4.66 12.33
N ASP A 28 7.27 -4.25 13.44
CA ASP A 28 5.96 -4.75 13.85
C ASP A 28 4.89 -4.49 12.77
N ALA A 29 4.02 -5.48 12.57
CA ALA A 29 2.99 -5.45 11.54
C ALA A 29 2.03 -4.26 11.64
N LEU A 30 1.71 -3.80 12.85
CA LEU A 30 0.83 -2.65 13.05
C LEU A 30 1.51 -1.36 12.58
N THR A 31 2.81 -1.24 12.80
CA THR A 31 3.60 -0.08 12.35
C THR A 31 3.63 0.00 10.83
N VAL A 32 3.89 -1.11 10.15
CA VAL A 32 3.90 -1.16 8.68
C VAL A 32 2.50 -0.86 8.12
N THR A 33 1.45 -1.41 8.74
CA THR A 33 0.07 -1.15 8.34
C THR A 33 -0.30 0.33 8.50
N ALA A 34 0.11 0.97 9.59
CA ALA A 34 -0.10 2.40 9.80
C ALA A 34 0.59 3.26 8.72
N VAL A 35 1.83 2.91 8.35
CA VAL A 35 2.54 3.56 7.24
C VAL A 35 1.78 3.40 5.93
N LEU A 36 1.31 2.19 5.61
CA LEU A 36 0.52 1.93 4.40
C LEU A 36 -0.78 2.76 4.37
N ILE A 37 -1.50 2.83 5.49
CA ILE A 37 -2.72 3.64 5.61
C ILE A 37 -2.40 5.12 5.43
N SER A 38 -1.36 5.63 6.07
CA SER A 38 -0.94 7.04 5.96
C SER A 38 -0.62 7.41 4.52
N VAL A 39 0.10 6.54 3.81
CA VAL A 39 0.40 6.72 2.38
C VAL A 39 -0.89 6.69 1.55
N GLY A 40 -1.78 5.73 1.77
CA GLY A 40 -3.05 5.62 1.05
C GLY A 40 -3.97 6.83 1.25
N VAL A 41 -4.13 7.27 2.50
CA VAL A 41 -4.91 8.47 2.86
C VAL A 41 -4.28 9.73 2.27
N GLY A 42 -2.95 9.83 2.24
CA GLY A 42 -2.24 10.95 1.62
C GLY A 42 -2.50 11.07 0.11
N PHE A 43 -2.55 9.94 -0.61
CA PHE A 43 -2.92 9.96 -2.04
C PHE A 43 -4.41 10.27 -2.24
N TYR A 44 -5.26 9.73 -1.37
CA TYR A 44 -6.70 9.99 -1.40
C TYR A 44 -7.02 11.46 -1.18
N SER A 45 -6.41 12.10 -0.18
CA SER A 45 -6.64 13.50 0.16
C SER A 45 -6.24 14.45 -0.98
N VAL A 46 -5.11 14.20 -1.64
CA VAL A 46 -4.66 15.01 -2.79
C VAL A 46 -5.68 14.93 -3.93
N TYR A 47 -6.10 13.74 -4.34
CA TYR A 47 -7.07 13.61 -5.43
C TYR A 47 -8.43 14.20 -5.05
N HIS A 48 -8.93 13.90 -3.85
CA HIS A 48 -10.22 14.40 -3.39
C HIS A 48 -10.25 15.93 -3.34
N ARG A 49 -9.14 16.58 -2.98
CA ARG A 49 -9.02 18.04 -2.99
C ARG A 49 -9.13 18.65 -4.39
N VAL A 50 -8.61 17.96 -5.41
CA VAL A 50 -8.69 18.43 -6.80
C VAL A 50 -10.09 18.15 -7.37
N ALA A 51 -10.65 16.97 -7.09
CA ALA A 51 -11.99 16.57 -7.53
C ALA A 51 -13.11 17.44 -6.93
N SER A 52 -12.92 18.01 -5.74
CA SER A 52 -13.87 18.92 -5.10
C SER A 52 -13.76 20.39 -5.56
N GLY A 53 -12.86 20.69 -6.50
CA GLY A 53 -12.71 22.04 -7.08
C GLY A 53 -12.18 23.11 -6.10
N GLN A 54 -11.80 22.74 -4.87
CA GLN A 54 -11.29 23.70 -3.87
C GLN A 54 -9.78 23.96 -4.06
N GLY A 55 -9.48 24.73 -5.10
CA GLY A 55 -8.20 25.43 -5.24
C GLY A 55 -8.03 26.48 -4.12
N SER A 56 -7.19 26.16 -3.13
CA SER A 56 -6.63 27.12 -2.15
C SER A 56 -7.50 27.70 -1.03
N SER A 57 -8.67 27.14 -0.68
CA SER A 57 -9.35 27.56 0.55
C SER A 57 -8.61 27.04 1.80
N LEU A 58 -8.30 27.93 2.74
CA LEU A 58 -7.63 27.71 4.03
C LEU A 58 -8.50 26.99 5.08
N THR A 59 -9.65 26.45 4.69
CA THR A 59 -10.47 25.58 5.55
C THR A 59 -10.00 24.14 5.41
N ALA A 60 -9.75 23.48 6.54
CA ALA A 60 -9.38 22.07 6.59
C ALA A 60 -10.34 21.26 5.69
N HIS A 61 -9.84 20.77 4.56
CA HIS A 61 -10.63 20.01 3.61
C HIS A 61 -11.03 18.70 4.30
N ASP A 62 -12.33 18.51 4.55
CA ASP A 62 -12.83 17.24 5.05
C ASP A 62 -12.92 16.26 3.88
N HIS A 63 -12.01 15.28 3.85
CA HIS A 63 -12.00 14.23 2.83
C HIS A 63 -13.00 13.10 3.14
N ALA A 64 -13.76 13.22 4.24
CA ALA A 64 -14.86 12.34 4.59
C ALA A 64 -16.22 12.83 4.05
N ASP A 65 -16.30 14.06 3.52
CA ASP A 65 -17.52 14.63 2.91
C ASP A 65 -17.40 14.70 1.38
N ASP A 66 -18.19 13.86 0.71
CA ASP A 66 -18.26 13.79 -0.75
C ASP A 66 -19.21 14.84 -1.37
N ALA A 67 -19.91 15.65 -0.56
CA ALA A 67 -20.90 16.62 -1.05
C ALA A 67 -20.30 17.68 -1.98
N GLY A 68 -19.00 17.98 -1.83
CA GLY A 68 -18.27 18.92 -2.68
C GLY A 68 -17.70 18.32 -3.98
N VAL A 69 -17.79 17.01 -4.19
CA VAL A 69 -17.23 16.35 -5.37
C VAL A 69 -18.15 16.58 -6.56
N HIS A 70 -17.60 17.12 -7.65
CA HIS A 70 -18.36 17.29 -8.89
C HIS A 70 -18.85 15.93 -9.41
N GLU A 71 -20.08 15.88 -9.93
CA GLU A 71 -20.70 14.64 -10.40
C GLU A 71 -19.83 13.90 -11.45
N HIS A 72 -19.08 14.64 -12.28
CA HIS A 72 -18.14 14.10 -13.25
C HIS A 72 -16.91 13.37 -12.64
N HIS A 73 -16.58 13.62 -11.37
CA HIS A 73 -15.45 12.98 -10.68
C HIS A 73 -15.87 11.88 -9.69
N ARG A 74 -17.18 11.65 -9.50
CA ARG A 74 -17.66 10.61 -8.57
C ARG A 74 -17.28 9.20 -9.01
N GLU A 75 -17.44 8.89 -10.29
CA GLU A 75 -17.08 7.56 -10.83
C GLU A 75 -15.57 7.30 -10.72
N ASP A 76 -14.75 8.29 -11.10
CA ASP A 76 -13.29 8.23 -10.94
C ASP A 76 -12.87 8.07 -9.46
N LEU A 77 -13.57 8.75 -8.54
CA LEU A 77 -13.32 8.65 -7.09
C LEU A 77 -13.65 7.26 -6.56
N GLU A 78 -14.76 6.65 -6.99
CA GLU A 78 -15.13 5.29 -6.62
C GLU A 78 -14.14 4.25 -7.15
N GLU A 79 -13.71 4.37 -8.41
CA GLU A 79 -12.69 3.49 -8.98
C GLU A 79 -11.35 3.68 -8.28
N PHE A 80 -10.99 4.92 -7.92
CA PHE A 80 -9.79 5.20 -7.14
C PHE A 80 -9.85 4.61 -5.73
N ARG A 81 -10.99 4.71 -5.04
CA ARG A 81 -11.22 4.04 -3.74
C ARG A 81 -11.05 2.53 -3.87
N ALA A 82 -11.60 1.93 -4.92
CA ALA A 82 -11.43 0.50 -5.19
C ALA A 82 -9.96 0.14 -5.43
N PHE A 83 -9.23 0.95 -6.20
CA PHE A 83 -7.79 0.80 -6.42
C PHE A 83 -6.99 0.88 -5.11
N LEU A 84 -7.25 1.88 -4.26
CA LEU A 84 -6.57 2.07 -2.98
C LEU A 84 -6.87 0.92 -2.02
N ARG A 85 -8.12 0.48 -1.90
CA ARG A 85 -8.50 -0.69 -1.10
C ARG A 85 -7.76 -1.94 -1.58
N SER A 86 -7.74 -2.19 -2.89
CA SER A 86 -7.00 -3.32 -3.47
C SER A 86 -5.51 -3.24 -3.14
N LEU A 87 -4.91 -2.06 -3.19
CA LEU A 87 -3.50 -1.84 -2.89
C LEU A 87 -3.18 -2.05 -1.40
N LEU A 88 -4.00 -1.48 -0.51
CA LEU A 88 -3.86 -1.63 0.94
C LEU A 88 -4.00 -3.09 1.38
N MET A 89 -4.95 -3.84 0.79
CA MET A 89 -5.12 -5.26 1.10
C MET A 89 -3.89 -6.09 0.69
N HIS A 90 -3.29 -5.81 -0.48
CA HIS A 90 -2.03 -6.45 -0.88
C HIS A 90 -0.86 -6.11 0.06
N GLY A 91 -0.81 -4.86 0.53
CA GLY A 91 0.16 -4.41 1.52
C GLY A 91 -0.03 -5.15 2.85
N ALA A 92 -1.27 -5.25 3.36
CA ALA A 92 -1.60 -5.95 4.59
C ALA A 92 -1.24 -7.45 4.53
N VAL A 93 -1.56 -8.12 3.41
CA VAL A 93 -1.13 -9.51 3.19
C VAL A 93 0.39 -9.61 3.15
N GLY A 94 1.06 -8.68 2.47
CA GLY A 94 2.52 -8.59 2.45
C GLY A 94 3.10 -8.49 3.87
N THR A 95 2.58 -7.60 4.70
CA THR A 95 2.96 -7.45 6.11
C THR A 95 2.84 -8.78 6.86
N ALA A 96 1.70 -9.47 6.78
CA ALA A 96 1.50 -10.75 7.45
C ALA A 96 2.48 -11.83 6.97
N LEU A 97 2.76 -11.90 5.66
CA LEU A 97 3.72 -12.86 5.10
C LEU A 97 5.17 -12.54 5.53
N GLY A 98 5.52 -11.26 5.63
CA GLY A 98 6.84 -10.81 6.04
C GLY A 98 7.10 -10.95 7.53
N GLY A 99 6.11 -10.60 8.37
CA GLY A 99 6.22 -10.61 9.82
C GLY A 99 6.53 -11.99 10.41
N VAL A 100 6.04 -13.05 9.77
CA VAL A 100 6.32 -14.44 10.19
C VAL A 100 7.69 -14.97 9.73
N CYS A 101 8.38 -14.27 8.82
CA CYS A 101 9.64 -14.75 8.25
C CYS A 101 10.85 -14.55 9.17
N THR A 102 10.77 -13.67 10.16
CA THR A 102 11.89 -13.30 11.03
C THR A 102 11.47 -13.21 12.49
N LEU A 103 12.47 -13.18 13.38
CA LEU A 103 12.25 -13.13 14.81
C LEU A 103 11.59 -11.83 15.31
N VAL A 104 11.72 -10.71 14.58
CA VAL A 104 11.33 -9.37 15.06
C VAL A 104 9.92 -8.96 14.59
N GLY A 105 9.42 -9.52 13.49
CA GLY A 105 8.22 -9.02 12.83
C GLY A 105 6.93 -9.17 13.63
N GLU A 106 6.85 -10.21 14.46
CA GLU A 106 5.67 -10.55 15.26
C GLU A 106 6.09 -10.95 16.69
N PRO A 107 5.40 -10.49 17.74
CA PRO A 107 5.79 -10.77 19.13
C PRO A 107 5.77 -12.27 19.47
N GLN A 108 4.97 -13.06 18.74
CA GLN A 108 4.91 -14.51 18.90
C GLN A 108 6.23 -15.17 18.47
N ASN A 109 6.96 -14.60 17.51
CA ASN A 109 8.22 -15.16 17.02
C ASN A 109 9.32 -15.02 18.08
N LEU A 110 9.35 -13.88 18.80
CA LEU A 110 10.23 -13.67 19.95
C LEU A 110 9.99 -14.71 21.05
N LEU A 111 8.74 -15.03 21.35
CA LEU A 111 8.39 -16.04 22.36
C LEU A 111 8.88 -17.43 21.94
N ILE A 112 8.67 -17.83 20.69
CA ILE A 112 9.15 -19.12 20.16
C ILE A 112 10.68 -19.20 20.25
N ALA A 113 11.37 -18.15 19.78
CA ALA A 113 12.83 -18.09 19.82
C ALA A 113 13.38 -18.15 21.25
N THR A 114 12.73 -17.48 22.21
CA THR A 114 13.16 -17.49 23.62
C THR A 114 13.00 -18.85 24.27
N ILE A 115 11.92 -19.58 23.97
CA ILE A 115 11.68 -20.93 24.51
C ILE A 115 12.61 -21.97 23.86
N ALA A 116 12.87 -21.81 22.55
CA ALA A 116 13.72 -22.72 21.78
C ALA A 116 15.22 -22.39 21.87
N ASP A 117 15.58 -21.29 22.54
CA ASP A 117 16.94 -20.74 22.64
C ASP A 117 17.59 -20.50 21.26
N TRP A 118 16.82 -19.91 20.34
CA TRP A 118 17.26 -19.60 18.97
C TRP A 118 17.65 -18.13 18.81
N ASP A 119 18.82 -17.91 18.22
CA ASP A 119 19.24 -16.59 17.76
C ASP A 119 18.50 -16.17 16.47
N PHE A 120 18.58 -14.90 16.09
CA PHE A 120 17.89 -14.35 14.89
C PHE A 120 18.11 -15.19 13.61
N PHE A 121 19.37 -15.52 13.29
CA PHE A 121 19.68 -16.29 12.08
C PHE A 121 19.27 -17.75 12.19
N GLU A 122 19.28 -18.31 13.40
CA GLU A 122 18.84 -19.67 13.66
C GLU A 122 17.32 -19.78 13.48
N PHE A 123 16.57 -18.83 14.03
CA PHE A 123 15.12 -18.73 13.81
C PHE A 123 14.79 -18.70 12.31
N VAL A 124 15.44 -17.83 11.53
CA VAL A 124 15.21 -17.75 10.08
C VAL A 124 15.52 -19.08 9.40
N ARG A 125 16.64 -19.74 9.74
CA ARG A 125 17.02 -21.03 9.15
C ARG A 125 16.04 -22.15 9.51
N MET A 126 15.59 -22.19 10.76
CA MET A 126 14.67 -23.22 11.27
C MET A 126 13.26 -23.04 10.72
N MET A 127 12.82 -21.79 10.54
CA MET A 127 11.49 -21.47 10.04
C MET A 127 11.40 -21.45 8.50
N ALA A 128 12.53 -21.27 7.79
CA ALA A 128 12.60 -21.21 6.33
C ALA A 128 11.82 -22.31 5.58
N PRO A 129 11.84 -23.59 5.99
CA PRO A 129 11.07 -24.64 5.32
C PRO A 129 9.55 -24.41 5.32
N VAL A 130 9.04 -23.59 6.24
CA VAL A 130 7.61 -23.24 6.33
C VAL A 130 7.36 -21.83 5.79
N THR A 131 8.18 -20.86 6.18
CA THR A 131 7.96 -19.44 5.86
C THR A 131 8.26 -19.12 4.40
N VAL A 132 9.29 -19.72 3.79
CA VAL A 132 9.63 -19.46 2.38
C VAL A 132 8.55 -20.00 1.44
N PRO A 133 8.08 -21.26 1.54
CA PRO A 133 6.94 -21.72 0.75
C PRO A 133 5.67 -20.92 1.01
N GLY A 134 5.41 -20.54 2.26
CA GLY A 134 4.26 -19.69 2.63
C GLY A 134 4.31 -18.32 1.96
N LEU A 135 5.46 -17.66 1.98
CA LEU A 135 5.70 -16.39 1.31
C LEU A 135 5.49 -16.51 -0.21
N LEU A 136 6.05 -17.53 -0.84
CA LEU A 136 5.89 -17.77 -2.28
C LEU A 136 4.43 -18.03 -2.66
N ALA A 137 3.73 -18.88 -1.90
CA ALA A 137 2.32 -19.18 -2.12
C ALA A 137 1.43 -17.94 -1.91
N GLY A 138 1.73 -17.12 -0.89
CA GLY A 138 1.04 -15.87 -0.62
C GLY A 138 1.22 -14.85 -1.75
N LEU A 139 2.46 -14.63 -2.19
CA LEU A 139 2.76 -13.76 -3.34
C LEU A 139 2.10 -14.27 -4.62
N ALA A 140 2.14 -15.57 -4.89
CA ALA A 140 1.45 -16.17 -6.03
C ALA A 140 -0.07 -15.96 -5.96
N THR A 141 -0.66 -16.05 -4.76
CA THR A 141 -2.09 -15.78 -4.54
C THR A 141 -2.42 -14.32 -4.82
N CYS A 142 -1.59 -13.38 -4.37
CA CYS A 142 -1.72 -11.96 -4.72
C CYS A 142 -1.68 -11.73 -6.24
N ILE A 143 -0.75 -12.37 -6.96
CA ILE A 143 -0.68 -12.33 -8.43
C ILE A 143 -1.98 -12.86 -9.04
N ALA A 144 -2.44 -14.03 -8.59
CA ALA A 144 -3.63 -14.67 -9.13
C ALA A 144 -4.90 -13.82 -8.90
N LEU A 145 -5.06 -13.20 -7.73
CA LEU A 145 -6.19 -12.33 -7.41
C LEU A 145 -6.19 -11.06 -8.30
N GLU A 146 -5.03 -10.44 -8.48
CA GLU A 146 -4.90 -9.24 -9.33
C GLU A 146 -5.14 -9.58 -10.82
N MET A 147 -4.67 -10.74 -11.29
CA MET A 147 -4.90 -11.19 -12.67
C MET A 147 -6.36 -11.56 -12.94
N THR A 148 -7.01 -12.25 -11.99
CA THR A 148 -8.40 -12.70 -12.15
C THR A 148 -9.43 -11.60 -11.88
N ARG A 149 -9.03 -10.48 -11.25
CA ARG A 149 -9.88 -9.33 -10.89
C ARG A 149 -11.15 -9.72 -10.12
N ARG A 150 -11.03 -10.71 -9.23
CA ARG A 150 -12.14 -11.20 -8.40
C ARG A 150 -12.15 -10.51 -7.04
N PHE A 151 -13.29 -10.55 -6.35
CA PHE A 151 -13.46 -10.03 -4.97
C PHE A 151 -13.14 -8.54 -4.79
N GLY A 152 -13.27 -7.73 -5.85
CA GLY A 152 -12.95 -6.30 -5.79
C GLY A 152 -11.45 -5.97 -5.89
N TYR A 153 -10.60 -6.95 -6.22
CA TYR A 153 -9.23 -6.74 -6.66
C TYR A 153 -9.17 -6.45 -8.17
N GLY A 154 -8.06 -5.90 -8.65
CA GLY A 154 -7.88 -5.65 -10.09
C GLY A 154 -8.38 -4.29 -10.57
N ALA A 155 -8.89 -3.44 -9.67
CA ALA A 155 -9.26 -2.06 -9.96
C ALA A 155 -8.02 -1.28 -10.42
N ARG A 156 -8.16 -0.55 -11.53
CA ARG A 156 -7.06 0.20 -12.12
C ARG A 156 -7.08 1.63 -11.60
N LEU A 157 -5.95 2.32 -11.72
CA LEU A 157 -5.89 3.75 -11.46
C LEU A 157 -6.52 4.46 -12.66
N PRO A 158 -7.62 5.24 -12.48
CA PRO A 158 -8.21 6.01 -13.56
C PRO A 158 -7.20 6.98 -14.16
N ASP A 159 -7.22 7.17 -15.48
CA ASP A 159 -6.25 8.04 -16.15
C ASP A 159 -6.40 9.51 -15.75
N ALA A 160 -7.63 9.96 -15.44
CA ALA A 160 -7.90 11.29 -14.89
C ALA A 160 -7.21 11.51 -13.53
N VAL A 161 -7.33 10.53 -12.62
CA VAL A 161 -6.65 10.54 -11.30
C VAL A 161 -5.14 10.58 -11.48
N ARG A 162 -4.60 9.77 -12.39
CA ARG A 162 -3.16 9.74 -12.68
C ARG A 162 -2.65 11.09 -13.19
N HIS A 163 -3.37 11.73 -14.09
CA HIS A 163 -3.00 13.05 -14.62
C HIS A 163 -2.91 14.08 -13.49
N VAL A 164 -3.97 14.17 -12.68
CA VAL A 164 -4.02 15.06 -11.51
C VAL A 164 -2.85 14.85 -10.54
N LEU A 165 -2.57 13.60 -10.18
CA LEU A 165 -1.46 13.29 -9.28
C LEU A 165 -0.09 13.60 -9.89
N THR A 166 0.05 13.46 -11.22
CA THR A 166 1.30 13.77 -11.94
C THR A 166 1.53 15.28 -12.04
N ASP A 167 0.47 16.04 -12.32
CA ASP A 167 0.52 17.51 -12.36
C ASP A 167 0.89 18.07 -10.99
N TYR A 168 0.28 17.54 -9.92
CA TYR A 168 0.60 17.92 -8.55
C TYR A 168 2.06 17.62 -8.18
N ASP A 169 2.58 16.43 -8.48
CA ASP A 169 3.99 16.06 -8.24
C ASP A 169 4.95 16.96 -9.05
N THR A 170 4.59 17.33 -10.29
CA THR A 170 5.38 18.23 -11.14
C THR A 170 5.41 19.65 -10.56
N GLN A 171 4.28 20.16 -10.08
CA GLN A 171 4.18 21.49 -9.47
C GLN A 171 4.92 21.59 -8.13
N GLU A 172 4.88 20.55 -7.30
CA GLU A 172 5.73 20.49 -6.11
C GLU A 172 7.22 20.45 -6.46
N GLN A 173 7.61 19.67 -7.48
CA GLN A 173 9.01 19.59 -7.91
C GLN A 173 9.54 20.92 -8.44
N SER A 174 8.76 21.66 -9.23
CA SER A 174 9.17 22.99 -9.69
C SER A 174 9.35 23.97 -8.53
N ASN A 175 8.48 23.91 -7.52
CA ASN A 175 8.58 24.75 -6.33
C ASN A 175 9.78 24.36 -5.44
N ARG A 176 10.15 23.08 -5.43
CA ARG A 176 11.28 22.57 -4.64
C ARG A 176 12.63 22.83 -5.29
N ASN A 177 12.71 22.83 -6.62
CA ASN A 177 13.92 23.17 -7.37
C ASN A 177 14.15 24.69 -7.51
N ALA A 178 13.13 25.50 -7.21
CA ALA A 178 13.24 26.97 -7.16
C ALA A 178 13.77 27.50 -5.82
N ARG A 179 13.96 26.64 -4.81
CA ARG A 179 14.62 26.92 -3.53
C ARG A 179 16.06 26.43 -3.57
#